data_AF-A0AAJ0A9S0-F1
#
_entry.id   AF-A0AAJ0A9S0-F1
#
_cell.length_a   1.000
_cell.length_b   1.000
_cell.length_c   1.000
_cell.angle_alpha   90.00
_cell.angle_beta   90.00
_cell.angle_gamma   90.00
#
_symmetry.space_group_name_H-M   'P 1'
#
loop_
_entity.id
_entity.type
_entity.pdbx_description
1 polymer ?
#
loop_
_entity_poly.entity_id
_entity_poly.type
_entity_poly.pdbx_seq_one_letter_code
_entity_poly.pdbx_strand_id
1 'polypeptide(L)'
;MKLNTCVLVGLATICQAEQLTVIPINETTIQSFLKPSSIEVIPIDFIVTGHALSKPSSTKAPAGRPGESVNKPTNDNRPAEVPYWGFKQSCTEIHGDGSKEAVIWACCDTTYGYGIQNRFRLGQCIENARGKLIPRKNGGFWRTCEDCGLKDPEKPTVYSCKCWPMPVHGAEHERVEAEIELNDFIGNDHGKLVCFSVREERYWGNCTNDFPWDN
;
A
#
# COMPACT_ATOMS: atom_id res chain seq x y z
N MET A 1 -5.50 25.55 27.46
CA MET A 1 -5.91 24.52 28.44
C MET A 1 -4.67 24.10 29.22
N LYS A 2 -4.69 24.19 30.55
CA LYS A 2 -3.55 23.77 31.39
C LYS A 2 -3.71 22.28 31.70
N LEU A 3 -2.76 21.45 31.27
CA LEU A 3 -2.63 20.07 31.74
C LEU A 3 -1.66 20.09 32.93
N ASN A 4 -2.17 19.79 34.12
CA ASN A 4 -1.34 19.58 35.30
C ASN A 4 -0.98 18.09 35.35
N THR A 5 0.29 17.77 35.14
CA THR A 5 0.82 16.43 35.38
C THR A 5 1.35 16.40 36.81
N CYS A 6 0.72 15.63 37.69
CA CYS A 6 1.22 15.41 39.05
C CYS A 6 1.73 13.97 39.15
N VAL A 7 2.92 13.78 39.73
CA VAL A 7 3.52 12.47 39.94
C VAL A 7 3.53 12.19 41.44
N LEU A 8 3.03 11.01 41.83
CA LEU A 8 3.10 10.54 43.21
C LEU A 8 4.46 9.89 43.46
N VAL A 9 5.18 10.42 44.44
CA VAL A 9 6.45 9.84 44.91
C VAL A 9 6.30 9.59 46.41
N GLY A 10 5.97 8.36 46.79
CA GLY A 10 5.66 7.98 48.16
C GLY A 10 4.31 8.53 48.65
N LEU A 11 4.27 9.13 49.85
CA LEU A 11 3.07 9.75 50.45
C LEU A 11 2.94 11.26 50.18
N ALA A 12 3.83 11.83 49.37
CA ALA A 12 3.79 13.25 49.00
C ALA A 12 3.37 13.42 47.54
N THR A 13 2.49 14.40 47.30
CA THR A 13 2.11 14.82 45.94
C THR A 13 2.89 16.08 45.60
N ILE A 14 3.69 16.03 44.53
CA ILE A 14 4.41 17.19 43.99
C ILE A 14 3.81 17.49 42.61
N CYS A 15 3.28 18.70 42.43
CA CYS A 15 2.78 19.17 41.15
C CYS A 15 3.69 20.30 40.65
N GLN A 16 4.33 20.10 39.50
CA GLN A 16 5.04 21.18 38.81
C GLN A 16 4.10 21.83 37.80
N ALA A 17 3.98 23.15 37.87
CA ALA A 17 3.27 23.94 36.88
C ALA A 17 4.28 24.44 35.84
N GLU A 18 4.35 23.77 34.69
CA GLU A 18 5.10 24.28 33.54
C GLU A 18 4.30 25.41 32.88
N GLN A 19 4.88 26.61 32.84
CA GLN A 19 4.35 27.70 32.05
C GLN A 19 4.82 27.54 30.61
N LEU A 20 3.91 27.15 29.72
CA LEU A 20 4.09 27.24 28.27
C LEU A 20 4.22 28.72 27.87
N THR A 21 5.43 29.15 27.56
CA THR A 21 5.70 30.42 26.88
C THR A 21 5.32 30.29 25.42
N VAL A 22 4.20 30.89 25.04
CA VAL A 22 3.76 31.04 23.65
C VAL A 22 4.66 32.08 22.98
N ILE A 23 5.49 31.66 22.04
CA ILE A 23 6.27 32.56 21.18
C ILE A 23 5.33 33.05 20.05
N PRO A 24 5.08 34.36 19.90
CA PRO A 24 4.30 34.87 18.78
C PRO A 24 5.10 34.72 17.48
N ILE A 25 4.52 34.04 16.50
CA ILE A 25 5.08 33.93 15.14
C ILE A 25 4.68 35.22 14.41
N ASN A 26 5.67 36.02 14.06
CA ASN A 26 5.51 37.28 13.34
C ASN A 26 5.12 36.97 11.88
N GLU A 27 3.91 37.34 11.46
CA GLU A 27 3.47 37.23 10.07
C GLU A 27 4.29 38.17 9.19
N THR A 28 5.14 37.61 8.34
CA THR A 28 5.85 38.38 7.32
C THR A 28 5.12 38.25 6.00
N THR A 29 4.35 39.28 5.69
CA THR A 29 3.72 39.56 4.40
C THR A 29 4.74 39.49 3.26
N ILE A 30 4.60 38.50 2.37
CA ILE A 30 5.15 38.57 1.01
C ILE A 30 3.99 38.45 0.03
N GLN A 31 3.46 39.62 -0.36
CA GLN A 31 2.73 39.77 -1.59
C GLN A 31 3.71 39.60 -2.75
N SER A 32 3.58 38.54 -3.53
CA SER A 32 4.07 38.52 -4.90
C SER A 32 2.91 38.22 -5.84
N PHE A 33 2.46 39.28 -6.50
CA PHE A 33 1.55 39.21 -7.63
C PHE A 33 2.26 38.53 -8.79
N LEU A 34 1.90 37.28 -9.08
CA LEU A 34 2.21 36.66 -10.37
C LEU A 34 0.99 36.72 -11.28
N LYS A 35 1.24 37.39 -12.41
CA LYS A 35 0.38 37.68 -13.55
C LYS A 35 -0.17 36.37 -14.16
N PRO A 36 -1.46 36.26 -14.51
CA PRO A 36 -1.95 35.12 -15.26
C PRO A 36 -1.48 35.22 -16.72
N SER A 37 -0.64 34.29 -17.15
CA SER A 37 -0.34 34.06 -18.57
C SER A 37 -1.51 33.29 -19.19
N SER A 38 -2.14 33.90 -20.20
CA SER A 38 -3.14 33.29 -21.08
C SER A 38 -2.59 32.02 -21.74
N ILE A 39 -3.23 30.88 -21.46
CA ILE A 39 -3.03 29.62 -22.19
C ILE A 39 -4.05 29.62 -23.33
N GLU A 40 -3.57 29.70 -24.57
CA GLU A 40 -4.36 29.40 -25.77
C GLU A 40 -4.64 27.90 -25.81
N VAL A 41 -5.92 27.55 -25.80
CA VAL A 41 -6.39 26.18 -26.00
C VAL A 41 -6.47 25.93 -27.50
N ILE A 42 -5.56 25.10 -28.02
CA ILE A 42 -5.64 24.58 -29.38
C ILE A 42 -6.66 23.43 -29.38
N PRO A 43 -7.75 23.49 -30.15
CA PRO A 43 -8.65 22.36 -30.30
C PRO A 43 -7.96 21.24 -31.10
N ILE A 44 -7.91 20.04 -30.52
CA ILE A 44 -7.52 18.82 -31.25
C ILE A 44 -8.80 18.12 -31.67
N ASP A 45 -9.09 18.14 -32.97
CA ASP A 45 -10.13 17.32 -33.59
C ASP A 45 -9.71 15.85 -33.54
N PHE A 46 -10.30 15.08 -32.62
CA PHE A 46 -10.18 13.63 -32.61
C PHE A 46 -11.20 13.02 -33.58
N ILE A 47 -10.71 12.50 -34.70
CA ILE A 47 -11.47 11.62 -35.59
C ILE A 47 -11.68 10.28 -34.86
N VAL A 48 -12.92 10.02 -34.45
CA VAL A 48 -13.36 8.73 -33.91
C VAL A 48 -13.60 7.76 -35.06
N THR A 49 -12.59 6.94 -35.39
CA THR A 49 -12.82 5.71 -36.17
C THR A 49 -13.41 4.64 -35.25
N GLY A 50 -14.71 4.40 -35.40
CA GLY A 50 -15.44 3.36 -34.70
C GLY A 50 -14.95 1.97 -35.08
N HIS A 51 -14.51 1.20 -34.09
CA HIS A 51 -14.39 -0.25 -34.20
C HIS A 51 -15.62 -0.90 -33.58
N ALA A 52 -16.32 -1.65 -34.42
CA ALA A 52 -17.58 -2.29 -34.15
C ALA A 52 -17.53 -3.29 -32.99
N LEU A 53 -18.62 -3.31 -32.23
CA LEU A 53 -18.97 -4.39 -31.30
C LEU A 53 -19.05 -5.72 -32.05
N SER A 54 -18.27 -6.71 -31.62
CA SER A 54 -18.55 -8.13 -31.84
C SER A 54 -18.95 -8.77 -30.51
N LYS A 55 -20.23 -9.14 -30.41
CA LYS A 55 -20.83 -9.96 -29.35
C LYS A 55 -20.27 -11.39 -29.35
N PRO A 56 -20.34 -12.10 -28.21
CA PRO A 56 -19.68 -13.38 -27.99
C PRO A 56 -20.42 -14.54 -28.69
N SER A 57 -19.66 -15.44 -29.32
CA SER A 57 -20.17 -16.70 -29.87
C SER A 57 -19.95 -17.85 -28.89
N SER A 58 -21.06 -18.45 -28.46
CA SER A 58 -21.13 -19.70 -27.71
C SER A 58 -20.51 -20.84 -28.54
N THR A 59 -19.48 -21.50 -28.01
CA THR A 59 -18.91 -22.70 -28.63
C THR A 59 -19.07 -23.88 -27.69
N LYS A 60 -19.84 -24.85 -28.19
CA LYS A 60 -20.14 -26.16 -27.61
C LYS A 60 -18.86 -26.96 -27.32
N ALA A 61 -18.89 -27.68 -26.20
CA ALA A 61 -17.98 -28.78 -25.90
C ALA A 61 -18.18 -29.95 -26.89
N PRO A 62 -17.10 -30.67 -27.26
CA PRO A 62 -17.21 -32.04 -27.74
C PRO A 62 -16.71 -33.05 -26.70
N ALA A 63 -17.50 -34.12 -26.58
CA ALA A 63 -17.20 -35.34 -25.85
C ALA A 63 -15.94 -36.05 -26.40
N GLY A 64 -15.17 -36.69 -25.51
CA GLY A 64 -13.93 -37.38 -25.86
C GLY A 64 -14.09 -38.81 -26.35
N ARG A 65 -13.00 -39.39 -26.90
CA ARG A 65 -12.41 -40.71 -26.60
C ARG A 65 -11.15 -40.99 -27.47
N PRO A 66 -10.36 -42.04 -27.19
CA PRO A 66 -8.93 -41.93 -26.84
C PRO A 66 -7.96 -42.39 -27.93
N GLY A 67 -6.69 -41.99 -27.83
CA GLY A 67 -5.62 -42.50 -28.69
C GLY A 67 -4.30 -41.74 -28.51
N GLU A 68 -3.55 -42.15 -27.49
CA GLU A 68 -2.09 -42.34 -27.50
C GLU A 68 -1.21 -41.42 -28.40
N SER A 69 -0.48 -40.52 -27.74
CA SER A 69 0.87 -40.13 -28.16
C SER A 69 1.63 -39.62 -26.93
N VAL A 70 2.34 -40.54 -26.29
CA VAL A 70 3.37 -40.28 -25.29
C VAL A 70 4.44 -39.41 -25.94
N ASN A 71 4.44 -38.10 -25.65
CA ASN A 71 5.58 -37.23 -25.84
C ASN A 71 5.77 -36.39 -24.58
N LYS A 72 6.61 -36.95 -23.70
CA LYS A 72 7.60 -36.31 -22.83
C LYS A 72 7.27 -34.87 -22.40
N PRO A 73 7.01 -34.60 -21.10
CA PRO A 73 7.00 -33.22 -20.63
C PRO A 73 8.39 -32.64 -20.85
N THR A 74 8.46 -31.60 -21.68
CA THR A 74 9.60 -30.71 -21.74
C THR A 74 9.90 -30.26 -20.32
N ASN A 75 11.10 -30.62 -19.85
CA ASN A 75 11.67 -30.17 -18.60
C ASN A 75 11.89 -28.65 -18.71
N ASP A 76 10.82 -27.89 -18.48
CA ASP A 76 10.86 -26.45 -18.40
C ASP A 76 11.53 -26.13 -17.06
N ASN A 77 12.86 -26.02 -17.06
CA ASN A 77 13.67 -25.59 -15.93
C ASN A 77 13.41 -24.12 -15.55
N ARG A 78 12.24 -23.58 -15.89
CA ARG A 78 11.84 -22.25 -15.44
C ARG A 78 11.61 -22.38 -13.94
N PRO A 79 12.33 -21.60 -13.10
CA PRO A 79 12.04 -21.56 -11.67
C PRO A 79 10.54 -21.32 -11.51
N ALA A 80 9.89 -22.15 -10.68
CA ALA A 80 8.47 -22.00 -10.39
C ALA A 80 8.17 -20.52 -10.11
N GLU A 81 7.24 -19.92 -10.85
CA GLU A 81 6.88 -18.53 -10.64
C GLU A 81 6.47 -18.36 -9.18
N VAL A 82 7.22 -17.54 -8.44
CA VAL A 82 6.99 -17.33 -7.01
C VAL A 82 5.57 -16.79 -6.84
N PRO A 83 4.73 -17.41 -6.00
CA PRO A 83 3.38 -16.94 -5.77
C PRO A 83 3.39 -15.48 -5.29
N TYR A 84 2.74 -14.59 -6.02
CA TYR A 84 2.55 -13.19 -5.62
C TYR A 84 1.40 -13.05 -4.63
N TRP A 85 1.37 -13.88 -3.59
CA TRP A 85 0.34 -13.87 -2.54
C TRP A 85 0.82 -14.69 -1.35
N GLY A 86 0.12 -14.59 -0.22
CA GLY A 86 0.32 -15.48 0.92
C GLY A 86 1.54 -15.16 1.78
N PHE A 87 2.13 -13.97 1.70
CA PHE A 87 3.36 -13.65 2.44
C PHE A 87 3.26 -13.94 3.95
N LYS A 88 2.08 -13.77 4.56
CA LYS A 88 1.82 -14.03 5.99
C LYS A 88 2.17 -15.46 6.42
N GLN A 89 2.19 -16.42 5.50
CA GLN A 89 2.54 -17.81 5.80
C GLN A 89 4.03 -18.00 6.15
N SER A 90 4.87 -17.05 5.72
CA SER A 90 6.33 -17.11 5.83
C SER A 90 6.93 -15.80 6.32
N CYS A 91 6.11 -14.89 6.83
CA CYS A 91 6.54 -13.61 7.35
C CYS A 91 5.87 -13.31 8.69
N THR A 92 6.63 -12.70 9.58
CA THR A 92 6.24 -12.30 10.94
C THR A 92 6.55 -10.81 11.14
N GLU A 93 6.18 -10.27 12.31
CA GLU A 93 6.44 -8.85 12.66
C GLU A 93 5.97 -7.89 11.55
N ILE A 94 4.73 -8.07 11.11
CA ILE A 94 4.16 -7.28 10.02
C ILE A 94 3.73 -5.93 10.58
N HIS A 95 4.35 -4.89 10.07
CA HIS A 95 4.09 -3.52 10.46
C HIS A 95 3.90 -2.66 9.21
N GLY A 96 3.26 -1.52 9.39
CA GLY A 96 3.08 -0.54 8.34
C GLY A 96 2.96 0.84 8.94
N ASP A 97 3.58 1.81 8.27
CA ASP A 97 3.40 3.20 8.63
C ASP A 97 2.30 3.85 7.79
N GLY A 98 1.71 4.91 8.36
CA GLY A 98 0.86 5.85 7.64
C GLY A 98 1.65 6.99 7.01
N SER A 99 2.95 6.77 6.74
CA SER A 99 3.77 7.80 6.13
C SER A 99 3.32 8.07 4.69
N LYS A 100 3.77 9.19 4.12
CA LYS A 100 3.51 9.54 2.72
C LYS A 100 4.01 8.48 1.73
N GLU A 101 4.95 7.64 2.13
CA GLU A 101 5.51 6.59 1.27
C GLU A 101 4.71 5.27 1.34
N ALA A 102 3.78 5.15 2.31
CA ALA A 102 2.96 3.96 2.56
C ALA A 102 3.81 2.67 2.56
N VAL A 103 4.70 2.58 3.54
CA VAL A 103 5.68 1.50 3.62
C VAL A 103 5.21 0.46 4.63
N ILE A 104 5.23 -0.80 4.22
CA ILE A 104 5.14 -1.94 5.13
C ILE A 104 6.53 -2.52 5.36
N TRP A 105 6.71 -3.19 6.49
CA TRP A 105 7.85 -4.03 6.73
C TRP A 105 7.45 -5.29 7.45
N ALA A 106 8.18 -6.36 7.17
CA ALA A 106 7.99 -7.65 7.79
C ALA A 106 9.33 -8.37 7.85
N CYS A 107 9.46 -9.28 8.81
CA CYS A 107 10.50 -10.29 8.79
C CYS A 107 10.02 -11.46 7.94
N CYS A 108 10.73 -11.84 6.89
CA CYS A 108 10.30 -12.90 5.98
C CYS A 108 11.37 -13.99 5.85
N ASP A 109 10.91 -15.24 5.90
CA ASP A 109 11.76 -16.42 5.80
C ASP A 109 12.38 -16.53 4.41
N THR A 110 13.67 -16.85 4.38
CA THR A 110 14.39 -17.22 3.18
C THR A 110 14.31 -18.73 2.97
N THR A 111 14.63 -19.18 1.75
CA THR A 111 14.78 -20.62 1.48
C THR A 111 15.96 -21.28 2.21
N TYR A 112 16.82 -20.49 2.86
CA TYR A 112 17.96 -20.95 3.62
C TYR A 112 17.67 -21.07 5.12
N GLY A 113 16.44 -20.78 5.56
CA GLY A 113 15.99 -20.98 6.95
C GLY A 113 16.32 -19.83 7.91
N TYR A 114 16.73 -18.67 7.39
CA TYR A 114 16.87 -17.44 8.18
C TYR A 114 15.91 -16.35 7.68
N GLY A 115 15.51 -15.43 8.58
CA GLY A 115 14.61 -14.32 8.29
C GLY A 115 15.36 -13.05 7.85
N ILE A 116 14.78 -12.34 6.89
CA ILE A 116 15.26 -11.03 6.44
C ILE A 116 14.17 -9.99 6.66
N GLN A 117 14.53 -8.86 7.26
CA GLN A 117 13.64 -7.72 7.39
C GLN A 117 13.67 -6.90 6.11
N ASN A 118 12.49 -6.73 5.49
CA ASN A 118 12.36 -5.98 4.25
C ASN A 118 11.31 -4.90 4.37
N ARG A 119 11.57 -3.76 3.74
CA ARG A 119 10.63 -2.65 3.60
C ARG A 119 10.07 -2.62 2.18
N PHE A 120 8.77 -2.43 2.06
CA PHE A 120 8.07 -2.45 0.78
C PHE A 120 7.07 -1.29 0.65
N ARG A 121 7.17 -0.54 -0.44
CA ARG A 121 6.33 0.61 -0.79
C ARG A 121 5.04 0.13 -1.44
N LEU A 122 3.94 0.17 -0.69
CA LEU A 122 2.68 -0.42 -1.11
C LEU A 122 2.09 0.17 -2.39
N GLY A 123 2.26 1.46 -2.69
CA GLY A 123 1.66 1.99 -3.90
C GLY A 123 2.43 1.65 -5.19
N GLN A 124 3.49 0.86 -5.11
CA GLN A 124 3.94 0.12 -6.29
C GLN A 124 2.95 -0.98 -6.70
N CYS A 125 2.02 -1.35 -5.81
CA CYS A 125 1.10 -2.46 -5.99
C CYS A 125 -0.36 -2.16 -5.61
N ILE A 126 -0.69 -0.95 -5.15
CA ILE A 126 -2.04 -0.57 -4.77
C ILE A 126 -2.44 0.72 -5.50
N GLU A 127 -3.64 0.72 -6.08
CA GLU A 127 -4.31 1.86 -6.70
C GLU A 127 -5.54 2.25 -5.88
N ASN A 128 -5.86 3.55 -5.84
CA ASN A 128 -7.17 4.02 -5.40
C ASN A 128 -8.13 4.10 -6.61
N ALA A 129 -9.00 3.11 -6.74
CA ALA A 129 -10.05 3.08 -7.75
C ALA A 129 -11.36 3.66 -7.19
N ARG A 130 -11.49 4.99 -7.25
CA ARG A 130 -12.71 5.73 -6.86
C ARG A 130 -13.13 5.48 -5.41
N GLY A 131 -12.19 5.59 -4.48
CA GLY A 131 -12.42 5.40 -3.05
C GLY A 131 -12.32 3.94 -2.61
N LYS A 132 -11.77 3.06 -3.46
CA LYS A 132 -11.51 1.65 -3.13
C LYS A 132 -10.06 1.32 -3.42
N LEU A 133 -9.40 0.64 -2.49
CA LEU A 133 -8.07 0.12 -2.72
C LEU A 133 -8.16 -1.16 -3.55
N ILE A 134 -7.40 -1.23 -4.64
CA ILE A 134 -7.31 -2.43 -5.48
C ILE A 134 -5.86 -2.81 -5.76
N PRO A 135 -5.54 -4.11 -5.90
CA PRO A 135 -4.22 -4.55 -6.34
C PRO A 135 -3.94 -4.09 -7.78
N ARG A 136 -2.88 -3.29 -7.97
CA ARG A 136 -2.46 -2.77 -9.27
C ARG A 136 -0.98 -2.42 -9.28
N LYS A 137 -0.25 -2.96 -10.26
CA LYS A 137 1.13 -2.54 -10.55
C LYS A 137 1.21 -1.03 -10.84
N ASN A 138 2.11 -0.34 -10.15
CA ASN A 138 2.32 1.11 -10.19
C ASN A 138 1.06 1.93 -9.84
N GLY A 139 0.22 1.45 -8.90
CA GLY A 139 -1.07 2.06 -8.61
C GLY A 139 -1.03 3.44 -7.94
N GLY A 140 0.00 3.75 -7.15
CA GLY A 140 0.25 5.08 -6.60
C GLY A 140 -0.86 5.65 -5.70
N PHE A 141 -1.60 4.80 -4.98
CA PHE A 141 -2.77 5.22 -4.18
C PHE A 141 -2.51 6.37 -3.19
N TRP A 142 -1.28 6.45 -2.62
CA TRP A 142 -0.85 7.48 -1.66
C TRP A 142 -1.05 8.92 -2.16
N ARG A 143 -1.22 9.13 -3.47
CA ARG A 143 -1.50 10.45 -4.07
C ARG A 143 -2.90 10.96 -3.75
N THR A 144 -3.82 10.07 -3.41
CA THR A 144 -5.26 10.35 -3.26
C THR A 144 -5.86 9.71 -2.00
N CYS A 145 -5.01 9.13 -1.16
CA CYS A 145 -5.40 8.52 0.10
C CYS A 145 -4.51 9.03 1.23
N GLU A 146 -5.09 9.12 2.42
CA GLU A 146 -4.45 9.59 3.64
C GLU A 146 -4.86 8.71 4.82
N ASP A 147 -4.26 8.94 5.99
CA ASP A 147 -4.58 8.20 7.22
C ASP A 147 -4.51 6.69 6.98
N CYS A 148 -3.42 6.26 6.36
CA CYS A 148 -3.21 4.89 5.96
C CYS A 148 -2.47 4.08 7.04
N GLY A 149 -2.67 2.76 7.09
CA GLY A 149 -1.91 1.91 7.99
C GLY A 149 -2.55 0.55 8.26
N LEU A 150 -1.81 -0.30 8.97
CA LEU A 150 -2.32 -1.53 9.58
C LEU A 150 -2.94 -1.15 10.94
N LYS A 151 -4.25 -0.88 10.94
CA LYS A 151 -4.95 -0.31 12.12
C LYS A 151 -5.55 -1.37 13.05
N ASP A 152 -5.83 -2.56 12.52
CA ASP A 152 -6.50 -3.64 13.25
C ASP A 152 -5.48 -4.72 13.66
N PRO A 153 -5.19 -4.89 14.97
CA PRO A 153 -4.24 -5.89 15.44
C PRO A 153 -4.76 -7.33 15.25
N GLU A 154 -6.07 -7.55 15.12
CA GLU A 154 -6.64 -8.86 14.83
C GLU A 154 -6.48 -9.23 13.34
N LYS A 155 -6.25 -8.22 12.50
CA LYS A 155 -6.07 -8.34 11.05
C LYS A 155 -4.77 -7.66 10.61
N PRO A 156 -3.60 -8.22 10.96
CA PRO A 156 -2.29 -7.59 10.72
C PRO A 156 -1.90 -7.49 9.23
N THR A 157 -2.77 -7.95 8.32
CA THR A 157 -2.58 -7.88 6.87
C THR A 157 -3.65 -7.04 6.17
N VAL A 158 -4.64 -6.53 6.90
CA VAL A 158 -5.62 -5.58 6.34
C VAL A 158 -5.08 -4.17 6.45
N TYR A 159 -4.80 -3.58 5.29
CA TYR A 159 -4.34 -2.20 5.18
C TYR A 159 -5.54 -1.28 4.95
N SER A 160 -5.68 -0.25 5.79
CA SER A 160 -6.82 0.66 5.79
C SER A 160 -6.37 2.09 5.50
N CYS A 161 -7.17 2.84 4.75
CA CYS A 161 -6.92 4.23 4.35
C CYS A 161 -8.22 5.02 4.20
N LYS A 162 -8.12 6.35 4.27
CA LYS A 162 -9.15 7.28 3.79
C LYS A 162 -8.82 7.76 2.39
N CYS A 163 -9.62 7.40 1.41
CA CYS A 163 -9.36 7.67 0.00
C CYS A 163 -10.40 8.60 -0.63
N TRP A 164 -9.96 9.45 -1.56
CA TRP A 164 -10.87 10.28 -2.34
C TRP A 164 -11.68 9.42 -3.32
N PRO A 165 -13.03 9.46 -3.27
CA PRO A 165 -13.87 8.83 -4.28
C PRO A 165 -13.90 9.68 -5.56
N MET A 166 -14.64 9.22 -6.58
CA MET A 166 -14.94 10.09 -7.73
C MET A 166 -15.89 11.21 -7.26
N PRO A 167 -15.64 12.49 -7.62
CA PRO A 167 -16.56 13.57 -7.29
C PRO A 167 -17.96 13.29 -7.85
N VAL A 168 -18.98 13.47 -7.02
CA VAL A 168 -20.39 13.36 -7.43
C VAL A 168 -20.99 14.76 -7.39
N HIS A 169 -21.64 15.16 -8.49
CA HIS A 169 -22.20 16.50 -8.59
C HIS A 169 -23.31 16.70 -7.53
N GLY A 170 -23.22 17.80 -6.77
CA GLY A 170 -24.18 18.14 -5.72
C GLY A 170 -23.99 17.37 -4.41
N ALA A 171 -22.93 16.56 -4.27
CA ALA A 171 -22.56 15.92 -3.01
C ALA A 171 -21.29 16.56 -2.44
N GLU A 172 -21.18 16.55 -1.11
CA GLU A 172 -19.92 16.93 -0.45
C GLU A 172 -18.82 15.93 -0.85
N HIS A 173 -17.67 16.47 -1.22
CA HIS A 173 -16.54 15.63 -1.55
C HIS A 173 -15.84 15.27 -0.25
N GLU A 174 -16.15 14.08 0.27
CA GLU A 174 -15.53 13.53 1.47
C GLU A 174 -14.69 12.29 1.12
N ARG A 175 -13.65 12.05 1.92
CA ARG A 175 -12.87 10.81 1.82
C ARG A 175 -13.67 9.65 2.41
N VAL A 176 -13.57 8.49 1.79
CA VAL A 176 -14.21 7.26 2.25
C VAL A 176 -13.17 6.29 2.80
N GLU A 177 -13.55 5.52 3.82
CA GLU A 177 -12.73 4.42 4.32
C GLU A 177 -12.61 3.34 3.24
N ALA A 178 -11.38 2.86 3.04
CA ALA A 178 -11.04 1.86 2.07
C ALA A 178 -10.05 0.86 2.69
N GLU A 179 -10.34 -0.42 2.55
CA GLU A 179 -9.53 -1.51 3.10
C GLU A 179 -9.09 -2.46 1.99
N ILE A 180 -7.96 -3.13 2.20
CA ILE A 180 -7.44 -4.15 1.31
C ILE A 180 -6.66 -5.21 2.10
N GLU A 181 -6.88 -6.48 1.75
CA GLU A 181 -6.14 -7.61 2.31
C GLU A 181 -4.83 -7.79 1.53
N LEU A 182 -3.70 -7.47 2.17
CA LEU A 182 -2.37 -7.53 1.55
C LEU A 182 -1.95 -8.97 1.24
N ASN A 183 -2.42 -9.93 2.04
CA ASN A 183 -2.06 -11.33 1.86
C ASN A 183 -2.63 -11.94 0.56
N ASP A 184 -3.60 -11.28 -0.07
CA ASP A 184 -4.20 -11.74 -1.33
C ASP A 184 -3.30 -11.51 -2.55
N PHE A 185 -2.33 -10.59 -2.48
CA PHE A 185 -1.51 -10.20 -3.64
C PHE A 185 -0.04 -9.82 -3.33
N ILE A 186 0.37 -9.84 -2.06
CA ILE A 186 1.77 -9.72 -1.66
C ILE A 186 2.32 -11.11 -1.32
N GLY A 187 3.44 -11.46 -1.92
CA GLY A 187 4.16 -12.71 -1.69
C GLY A 187 5.51 -12.49 -1.01
N ASN A 188 6.16 -13.62 -0.67
CA ASN A 188 7.53 -13.67 -0.19
C ASN A 188 8.41 -14.43 -1.20
N ASP A 189 9.46 -13.78 -1.68
CA ASP A 189 10.41 -14.28 -2.67
C ASP A 189 11.82 -14.34 -2.05
N HIS A 190 12.16 -15.50 -1.49
CA HIS A 190 13.42 -15.73 -0.78
C HIS A 190 13.72 -14.66 0.29
N GLY A 191 12.73 -14.34 1.10
CA GLY A 191 12.79 -13.31 2.14
C GLY A 191 12.36 -11.92 1.66
N LYS A 192 12.19 -11.68 0.36
CA LYS A 192 11.83 -10.35 -0.18
C LYS A 192 10.32 -10.24 -0.41
N LEU A 193 9.70 -9.18 0.09
CA LEU A 193 8.30 -8.85 -0.25
C LEU A 193 8.19 -8.54 -1.75
N VAL A 194 7.17 -9.11 -2.41
CA VAL A 194 6.96 -9.00 -3.86
C VAL A 194 5.49 -8.88 -4.23
N CYS A 195 5.19 -8.12 -5.28
CA CYS A 195 3.87 -8.12 -5.93
C CYS A 195 4.00 -7.71 -7.40
N PHE A 196 3.27 -8.36 -8.31
CA PHE A 196 3.29 -8.06 -9.76
C PHE A 196 4.71 -7.99 -10.39
N SER A 197 5.59 -8.88 -9.93
CA SER A 197 7.03 -8.91 -10.28
C SER A 197 7.81 -7.66 -9.87
N VAL A 198 7.24 -6.81 -9.02
CA VAL A 198 7.92 -5.69 -8.37
C VAL A 198 8.53 -6.19 -7.07
N ARG A 199 9.85 -6.12 -6.99
CA ARG A 199 10.64 -6.47 -5.81
C ARG A 199 11.29 -5.18 -5.31
N GLU A 200 11.19 -4.91 -4.01
CA GLU A 200 11.96 -3.82 -3.41
C GLU A 200 13.19 -4.41 -2.72
N GLU A 201 14.38 -3.95 -3.10
CA GLU A 201 15.65 -4.53 -2.65
C GLU A 201 16.24 -3.82 -1.43
N ARG A 202 15.40 -3.16 -0.63
CA ARG A 202 15.85 -2.50 0.60
C ARG A 202 16.03 -3.54 1.71
N TYR A 203 17.15 -4.26 1.63
CA TYR A 203 17.66 -5.09 2.70
C TYR A 203 17.93 -4.21 3.92
N TRP A 204 17.20 -4.44 5.01
CA TRP A 204 17.42 -3.71 6.25
C TRP A 204 18.35 -4.48 7.19
N GLY A 205 18.22 -5.80 7.22
CA GLY A 205 19.04 -6.67 8.05
C GLY A 205 18.45 -8.07 8.17
N ASN A 206 19.18 -8.96 8.82
CA ASN A 206 18.60 -10.20 9.33
C ASN A 206 17.74 -9.85 10.53
N CYS A 207 16.56 -10.48 10.64
CA CYS A 207 15.79 -10.43 11.87
C CYS A 207 16.11 -11.68 12.67
N THR A 208 16.64 -11.48 13.88
CA THR A 208 16.61 -12.48 14.95
C THR A 208 15.32 -12.25 15.72
N ASN A 209 14.62 -13.32 16.12
CA ASN A 209 13.35 -13.27 16.88
C ASN A 209 13.43 -12.56 18.26
N ASP A 210 14.52 -11.83 18.55
CA ASP A 210 14.88 -11.25 19.84
C ASP A 210 15.22 -9.74 19.76
N PHE A 211 14.90 -9.02 18.66
CA PHE A 211 15.08 -7.56 18.66
C PHE A 211 13.91 -6.87 19.38
N PRO A 212 14.14 -6.16 20.50
CA PRO A 212 13.09 -5.42 21.17
C PRO A 212 12.83 -4.13 20.36
N TRP A 213 11.63 -4.03 19.78
CA TRP A 213 11.16 -2.85 19.05
C TRP A 213 10.32 -1.90 19.92
N ASP A 214 10.62 -1.83 21.21
CA ASP A 214 10.09 -0.79 22.09
C ASP A 214 10.93 0.48 21.90
N ASN A 215 10.39 1.44 21.14
CA ASN A 215 10.80 2.85 21.22
C ASN A 215 10.26 3.47 22.50
#